data_AF-H6SMG3-F1
#
_entry.id   AF-H6SMG3-F1
#
_cell.length_a   1.000
_cell.length_b   1.000
_cell.length_c   1.000
_cell.angle_alpha   90.00
_cell.angle_beta   90.00
_cell.angle_gamma   90.00
#
_symmetry.space_group_name_H-M   'P 1'
#
loop_
_entity.id
_entity.type
_entity.pdbx_description
1 polymer ?
#
loop_
_entity_poly.entity_id
_entity_poly.type
_entity_poly.pdbx_seq_one_letter_code
_entity_poly.pdbx_strand_id
1 'polypeptide(L)' 'MSERLNGEIKRRTDVVGIFPNEAAITRLIGAILMEQNDEWAVQRARYMTLESVAPLGDDPLSCLPSVTAA' A
#
# COMPACT_ATOMS: atom_id res chain seq x y z
N MET A 1 6.70 -10.80 6.54
CA MET A 1 6.02 -10.23 5.36
C MET A 1 7.02 -9.76 4.30
N SER A 2 7.99 -8.90 4.63
CA SER A 2 8.94 -8.36 3.64
C SER A 2 9.67 -9.41 2.82
N GLU A 3 9.99 -10.57 3.41
CA GLU A 3 10.66 -11.65 2.68
C GLU A 3 9.82 -12.23 1.53
N ARG A 4 8.50 -12.31 1.71
CA ARG A 4 7.58 -12.76 0.64
C ARG A 4 7.51 -11.75 -0.50
N LEU A 5 7.36 -10.47 -0.15
CA LEU A 5 7.31 -9.38 -1.12
C LEU A 5 8.63 -9.26 -1.89
N ASN A 6 9.78 -9.35 -1.21
CA ASN A 6 11.09 -9.32 -1.87
C ASN A 6 11.30 -10.51 -2.80
N GLY A 7 10.82 -11.70 -2.41
CA GLY A 7 10.82 -12.88 -3.28
C GLY A 7 9.94 -12.71 -4.52
N GLU A 8 8.77 -12.08 -4.36
CA GLU A 8 7.86 -11.77 -5.47
C GLU A 8 8.47 -10.77 -6.46
N ILE A 9 9.03 -9.67 -5.93
CA ILE A 9 9.73 -8.66 -6.72
C ILE A 9 10.83 -9.32 -7.54
N LYS A 10 11.70 -10.10 -6.89
CA LYS A 10 12.80 -10.81 -7.57
C LYS A 10 12.29 -11.74 -8.67
N ARG A 11 11.29 -12.58 -8.40
CA ARG A 11 10.76 -13.53 -9.39
C ARG A 11 10.15 -12.83 -10.61
N ARG A 12 9.37 -11.76 -10.41
CA ARG A 12 8.74 -11.04 -11.53
C ARG A 12 9.73 -10.18 -12.32
N THR A 13 10.76 -9.64 -11.68
CA THR A 13 11.85 -8.95 -12.39
C THR A 13 12.72 -9.94 -13.18
N ASP A 14 12.95 -11.15 -12.66
CA ASP A 14 13.74 -12.18 -13.35
C ASP A 14 13.08 -12.66 -14.65
N VAL A 15 11.74 -12.67 -14.72
CA VAL A 15 11.00 -13.02 -15.96
C VAL A 15 11.20 -11.99 -17.07
N VAL A 16 11.31 -10.71 -16.72
CA VAL A 16 11.52 -9.63 -17.71
C VAL A 16 12.98 -9.57 -18.16
N GLY A 17 13.93 -9.85 -17.26
CA GLY A 17 15.36 -9.93 -17.55
C GLY A 17 16.02 -8.56 -17.76
N ILE A 18 15.66 -7.84 -18.83
CA ILE A 18 16.21 -6.53 -19.18
C ILE A 18 15.08 -5.52 -19.37
N PHE A 19 15.21 -4.37 -18.73
CA PHE A 19 14.25 -3.27 -18.84
C PHE A 19 14.74 -2.20 -19.82
N PRO A 20 13.84 -1.63 -20.66
CA PRO A 20 14.21 -0.61 -21.63
C PRO A 20 14.47 0.78 -21.03
N ASN A 21 14.00 1.04 -19.81
CA ASN A 21 14.25 2.26 -19.03
C ASN A 21 13.84 2.07 -17.57
N GLU A 22 14.20 3.04 -16.71
CA GLU A 22 13.86 3.06 -15.30
C GLU A 22 12.33 3.11 -15.06
N ALA A 23 11.59 3.88 -15.86
CA ALA A 23 10.14 3.96 -15.70
C ALA A 23 9.44 2.61 -15.92
N ALA A 24 9.99 1.71 -16.73
CA ALA A 24 9.44 0.37 -16.93
C ALA A 24 9.57 -0.50 -15.67
N ILE A 25 10.73 -0.47 -14.99
CA ILE A 25 10.91 -1.22 -13.74
C ILE A 25 10.10 -0.59 -12.60
N THR A 26 10.02 0.73 -12.50
CA THR A 26 9.19 1.41 -11.50
C THR A 26 7.71 1.05 -11.64
N ARG A 27 7.20 0.95 -12.87
CA ARG A 27 5.81 0.52 -13.10
C ARG A 27 5.57 -0.93 -12.68
N LEU A 28 6.50 -1.84 -12.96
CA LEU A 28 6.37 -3.24 -12.54
C LEU A 28 6.36 -3.35 -11.01
N ILE A 29 7.35 -2.74 -10.35
CA ILE A 29 7.46 -2.77 -8.88
C ILE A 29 6.23 -2.08 -8.25
N GLY A 30 5.79 -0.96 -8.81
CA GLY A 30 4.59 -0.25 -8.37
C GLY A 30 3.33 -1.11 -8.46
N ALA A 31 3.15 -1.86 -9.55
CA ALA A 31 2.05 -2.79 -9.70
C ALA A 31 2.08 -3.92 -8.65
N ILE A 32 3.27 -4.50 -8.37
CA ILE A 32 3.44 -5.54 -7.35
C ILE A 32 3.11 -5.01 -5.94
N LEU A 33 3.55 -3.79 -5.63
CA LEU A 33 3.27 -3.13 -4.36
C LEU A 33 1.76 -2.87 -4.19
N MET A 34 1.08 -2.42 -5.24
CA MET A 34 -0.37 -2.21 -5.22
C MET A 34 -1.14 -3.52 -5.00
N GLU A 35 -0.80 -4.58 -5.74
CA GLU A 35 -1.39 -5.91 -5.56
C GLU A 35 -1.23 -6.40 -4.11
N GLN A 36 -0.03 -6.25 -3.54
CA GLN A 36 0.22 -6.66 -2.16
C GLN A 36 -0.51 -5.79 -1.13
N ASN A 37 -0.61 -4.49 -1.40
CA ASN A 37 -1.35 -3.55 -0.55
C ASN A 37 -2.84 -3.87 -0.52
N ASP A 38 -3.43 -4.23 -1.67
CA ASP A 38 -4.85 -4.56 -1.77
C ASP A 38 -5.18 -5.87 -1.02
N GLU A 39 -4.34 -6.90 -1.15
CA GLU A 39 -4.46 -8.12 -0.34
C GLU A 39 -4.44 -7.80 1.16
N TRP A 40 -3.55 -6.89 1.56
CA TRP A 40 -3.42 -6.44 2.94
C TRP A 40 -4.60 -5.61 3.41
N ALA A 41 -5.13 -4.73 2.57
CA ALA A 41 -6.31 -3.92 2.86
C ALA A 41 -7.55 -4.81 3.05
N VAL A 42 -7.75 -5.81 2.19
CA VAL A 42 -8.84 -6.78 2.32
C VAL A 42 -8.70 -7.59 3.60
N GLN A 43 -7.50 -8.05 3.92
CA GLN A 43 -7.26 -8.81 5.15
C GLN A 43 -7.50 -7.94 6.38
N ARG A 44 -7.01 -6.69 6.38
CA ARG A 44 -7.24 -5.73 7.47
C ARG A 44 -8.72 -5.40 7.64
N ALA A 45 -9.47 -5.16 6.57
CA ALA A 45 -10.92 -4.92 6.65
C ALA A 45 -11.69 -6.12 7.22
N ARG A 46 -11.17 -7.35 7.07
CA ARG A 46 -11.77 -8.57 7.63
C ARG A 46 -11.41 -8.81 9.10
N TYR A 47 -10.26 -8.32 9.56
CA TYR A 47 -9.76 -8.56 10.92
C TYR A 47 -9.77 -7.32 11.83
N MET A 48 -10.07 -6.14 11.31
CA MET A 48 -10.34 -4.91 12.07
C MET A 48 -11.84 -4.63 12.01
N THR A 49 -12.57 -5.04 13.03
CA THR A 49 -13.99 -4.68 13.20
C THR A 49 -14.12 -3.20 13.52
N LEU A 50 -15.19 -2.58 13.04
CA LEU A 50 -15.48 -1.15 13.23
C LEU A 50 -15.48 -0.74 14.72
N GLU A 51 -15.81 -1.67 15.60
CA GLU A 51 -15.75 -1.52 17.06
C GLU A 51 -14.34 -1.27 17.61
N SER A 52 -13.29 -1.89 17.02
CA SER A 52 -11.91 -1.71 17.50
C SER A 52 -11.27 -0.41 17.00
N VAL A 53 -11.78 0.16 15.91
CA VAL A 53 -11.28 1.42 15.30
C VAL A 53 -12.14 2.64 15.68
N ALA A 54 -13.36 2.43 16.20
CA ALA A 54 -14.24 3.51 16.65
C ALA A 54 -13.55 4.51 17.62
N PRO A 55 -12.77 4.08 18.64
CA PRO A 55 -12.16 5.01 19.58
C PRO A 55 -11.11 5.95 18.95
N LEU A 56 -10.59 5.62 17.76
CA LEU A 56 -9.58 6.43 17.06
C LEU A 56 -10.20 7.58 16.25
N GLY A 57 -11.51 7.52 15.97
CA GLY A 57 -12.23 8.56 15.22
C GLY A 57 -12.80 9.67 16.11
N ASP A 58 -12.93 9.42 17.41
CA ASP A 58 -13.53 10.34 18.38
C ASP A 58 -12.54 11.36 18.98
N ASP A 59 -11.32 11.45 18.42
CA ASP A 59 -10.35 12.46 18.81
C ASP A 59 -10.83 13.85 18.33
N PRO A 60 -11.10 14.82 19.24
CA PRO A 60 -11.58 16.15 18.87
C PRO A 60 -10.55 16.96 18.07
N LEU A 61 -9.31 16.46 17.94
CA LEU A 61 -8.23 17.04 17.13
C LEU A 61 -8.25 16.57 15.65
N SER A 62 -9.11 15.61 15.29
CA SER A 62 -9.24 15.12 13.90
C SER A 62 -9.94 16.12 12.96
N CYS A 63 -10.54 17.17 13.51
CA CYS A 63 -10.96 18.35 12.75
C CYS A 63 -9.70 19.15 12.37
N LEU A 64 -9.02 18.72 11.31
CA LEU A 64 -7.99 19.53 10.69
C LEU A 64 -8.62 20.89 10.32
N PRO A 65 -8.07 22.02 10.78
CA PRO A 65 -8.61 23.31 10.40
C PRO A 65 -8.48 23.41 8.88
N SER A 66 -9.61 23.63 8.19
CA SER A 66 -9.60 23.98 6.78
C SER A 66 -8.72 25.22 6.63
N VAL A 67 -7.50 25.03 6.11
CA VAL A 67 -6.62 26.13 5.77
C VAL A 67 -7.29 26.86 4.61
N THR A 68 -7.98 27.96 4.93
CA THR A 68 -8.35 28.94 3.91
C THR A 68 -7.07 29.65 3.50
N ALA A 69 -6.63 29.41 2.26
CA ALA A 69 -5.62 30.24 1.63
C ALA A 69 -6.24 31.61 1.34
N ALA A 70 -5.58 32.67 1.80
CA ALA A 70 -5.90 34.06 1.48
C ALA A 70 -5.02 34.54 0.31
#